data_AF-A0A521Y0B5-F1
#
_entry.id   AF-A0A521Y0B5-F1
#
_cell.length_a   1.000
_cell.length_b   1.000
_cell.length_c   1.000
_cell.angle_alpha   90.00
_cell.angle_beta   90.00
_cell.angle_gamma   90.00
#
_symmetry.space_group_name_H-M   'P 1'
#
loop_
_entity.id
_entity.type
_entity.pdbx_description
1 polymer ?
#
loop_
_entity_poly.entity_id
_entity_poly.type
_entity_poly.pdbx_seq_one_letter_code
_entity_poly.pdbx_strand_id
1 'polypeptide(L)'
;MASQLRMNSHVHRIHAVSRRRNPVEIDMDVASSPLRRMVGMLGRGGLPRGAGLLIRPCNAVHTMGMRFPIDVVYLDREGFVVKIVPWLHPWRMSFGGRDAQCTLELVAGEAARLGIARGRLVRLPSAEVASRAGGWGAATVSALAGVGVAAGAIGLGWGTRGIDALALGAFFAALAVSSEIDLRERRIPNALTYPGIVAALGLAAATGAGVESLTGLLASGGLMSLCWLIGRGRLGLGDVKLAAFIGAALGARAVPTYLLIASGSGALAALGVLLVQRDRRATLAFGPWLALGAAAAALLRGLSLA
;
A
#
# COMPACT_ATOMS: atom_id res chain seq x y z
N MET A 1 -26.02 2.78 -22.09
CA MET A 1 -26.03 3.60 -20.87
C MET A 1 -24.74 3.33 -20.10
N ALA A 2 -23.78 4.24 -20.23
CA ALA A 2 -22.41 4.08 -19.73
C ALA A 2 -22.39 4.16 -18.19
N SER A 3 -21.81 3.14 -17.55
CA SER A 3 -21.63 3.10 -16.10
C SER A 3 -20.65 4.19 -15.67
N GLN A 4 -21.16 5.18 -14.94
CA GLN A 4 -20.32 6.10 -14.19
C GLN A 4 -19.62 5.30 -13.08
N LEU A 5 -18.37 4.93 -13.33
CA LEU A 5 -17.44 4.51 -12.30
C LEU A 5 -17.22 5.73 -11.40
N ARG A 6 -17.85 5.70 -10.21
CA ARG A 6 -17.60 6.66 -9.14
C ARG A 6 -16.10 6.64 -8.82
N MET A 7 -15.40 7.66 -9.28
CA MET A 7 -14.02 7.95 -8.90
C MET A 7 -14.00 8.40 -7.44
N ASN A 8 -13.22 7.70 -6.62
CA ASN A 8 -12.99 8.05 -5.21
C ASN A 8 -12.46 9.49 -5.10
N SER A 9 -12.84 10.14 -4.00
CA SER A 9 -12.76 11.56 -3.64
C SER A 9 -11.35 12.20 -3.52
N HIS A 10 -10.37 11.81 -4.33
CA HIS A 10 -9.01 12.36 -4.33
C HIS A 10 -8.53 12.78 -5.74
N VAL A 11 -9.47 13.13 -6.63
CA VAL A 11 -9.17 13.59 -7.99
C VAL A 11 -8.85 15.08 -7.96
N HIS A 12 -7.63 15.44 -8.35
CA HIS A 12 -7.20 16.83 -8.45
C HIS A 12 -7.33 17.30 -9.89
N ARG A 13 -8.13 18.34 -10.10
CA ARG A 13 -8.37 18.94 -11.42
C ARG A 13 -7.19 19.84 -11.79
N ILE A 14 -6.56 19.61 -12.94
CA ILE A 14 -5.43 20.38 -13.45
C ILE A 14 -5.89 21.23 -14.62
N HIS A 15 -5.48 22.50 -14.65
CA HIS A 15 -5.73 23.40 -15.76
C HIS A 15 -4.43 23.60 -16.57
N ALA A 16 -4.37 23.09 -17.79
CA ALA A 16 -3.29 23.41 -18.72
C ALA A 16 -3.62 24.74 -19.42
N VAL A 17 -2.76 25.76 -19.29
CA VAL A 17 -3.02 27.09 -19.89
C VAL A 17 -2.21 27.25 -21.17
N SER A 18 -2.91 27.49 -22.28
CA SER A 18 -2.28 27.86 -23.55
C SER A 18 -2.31 29.39 -23.72
N ARG A 19 -1.15 30.04 -23.91
CA ARG A 19 -1.05 31.51 -24.14
C ARG A 19 -1.82 32.03 -25.37
N ARG A 20 -2.47 31.18 -26.17
CA ARG A 20 -3.31 31.59 -27.33
C ARG A 20 -4.65 30.87 -27.48
N ARG A 21 -5.07 29.99 -26.56
CA ARG A 21 -6.42 29.36 -26.57
C ARG A 21 -6.81 28.96 -25.14
N ASN A 22 -8.12 28.87 -24.90
CA ASN A 22 -8.75 28.50 -23.63
C ASN A 22 -7.96 27.46 -22.81
N PRO A 23 -7.93 27.60 -21.46
CA PRO A 23 -7.40 26.58 -20.59
C PRO A 23 -8.08 25.24 -20.87
N VAL A 24 -7.31 24.15 -20.91
CA VAL A 24 -7.85 22.80 -21.08
C VAL A 24 -7.75 22.07 -19.75
N GLU A 25 -8.89 21.58 -19.25
CA GLU A 25 -9.00 20.90 -17.97
C GLU A 25 -8.73 19.39 -18.13
N ILE A 26 -7.92 18.84 -17.23
CA ILE A 26 -7.59 17.42 -17.15
C ILE A 26 -7.84 16.97 -15.70
N ASP A 27 -8.63 15.92 -15.52
CA ASP A 27 -8.81 15.27 -14.22
C ASP A 27 -7.60 14.39 -13.91
N MET A 28 -6.92 14.60 -12.78
CA MET A 28 -5.72 13.83 -12.45
C MET A 28 -5.77 13.11 -11.12
N ASP A 29 -5.12 11.95 -11.12
CA ASP A 29 -4.68 11.23 -9.93
C ASP A 29 -3.20 11.58 -9.67
N VAL A 30 -2.78 11.64 -8.40
CA VAL A 30 -1.40 12.03 -8.02
C VAL A 30 -0.70 10.87 -7.32
N ALA A 31 0.40 10.39 -7.90
CA ALA A 31 1.25 9.36 -7.31
C ALA A 31 2.56 9.96 -6.78
N SER A 32 2.68 10.03 -5.45
CA SER A 32 3.86 10.57 -4.76
C SER A 32 4.71 9.54 -3.99
N SER A 33 4.17 8.35 -3.67
CA SER A 33 4.91 7.31 -2.93
C SER A 33 5.71 6.36 -3.86
N PRO A 34 6.86 5.80 -3.44
CA PRO A 34 7.73 4.96 -4.29
C PRO A 34 7.00 3.79 -4.95
N LEU A 35 6.08 3.14 -4.22
CA LEU A 35 5.28 2.03 -4.74
C LEU A 35 4.21 2.49 -5.72
N ARG A 36 3.54 3.63 -5.47
CA ARG A 36 2.56 4.21 -6.41
C ARG A 36 3.24 4.72 -7.69
N ARG A 37 4.48 5.23 -7.58
CA ARG A 37 5.33 5.62 -8.72
C ARG A 37 5.72 4.43 -9.59
N MET A 38 6.01 3.28 -8.97
CA MET A 38 6.41 2.05 -9.69
C MET A 38 5.22 1.35 -10.35
N VAL A 39 4.00 1.54 -9.83
CA VAL A 39 2.77 1.00 -10.43
C VAL A 39 2.29 1.88 -11.58
N GLY A 40 2.34 3.20 -11.49
CA GLY A 40 1.86 4.07 -12.57
C GLY A 40 0.43 3.70 -13.01
N MET A 41 0.23 3.47 -14.31
CA MET A 41 -1.02 2.94 -14.88
C MET A 41 -1.10 1.41 -15.01
N LEU A 42 -0.17 0.64 -14.40
CA LEU A 42 -0.16 -0.81 -14.45
C LEU A 42 -1.45 -1.42 -13.84
N GLY A 43 -2.08 -2.33 -14.60
CA GLY A 43 -3.30 -3.01 -14.19
C GLY A 43 -4.61 -2.25 -14.44
N ARG A 44 -4.56 -1.00 -14.93
CA ARG A 44 -5.76 -0.26 -15.36
C ARG A 44 -6.22 -0.75 -16.74
N GLY A 45 -7.52 -0.83 -16.99
CA GLY A 45 -8.10 -1.23 -18.29
C GLY A 45 -8.07 -0.12 -19.36
N GLY A 46 -7.39 0.98 -19.06
CA GLY A 46 -7.44 2.26 -19.78
C GLY A 46 -7.79 3.41 -18.82
N LEU A 47 -7.40 4.64 -19.16
CA LEU A 47 -7.92 5.86 -18.53
C LEU A 47 -9.07 6.43 -19.39
N PRO A 48 -10.12 7.00 -18.79
CA PRO A 48 -11.09 7.81 -19.54
C PRO A 48 -10.36 8.98 -20.24
N ARG A 49 -10.88 9.42 -21.38
CA ARG A 49 -10.38 10.65 -22.03
C ARG A 49 -10.47 11.84 -21.05
N GLY A 50 -9.47 12.71 -21.06
CA GLY A 50 -9.38 13.82 -20.11
C GLY A 50 -8.83 13.44 -18.72
N ALA A 51 -8.41 12.18 -18.51
CA ALA A 51 -7.74 11.76 -17.28
C ALA A 51 -6.22 11.61 -17.44
N GLY A 52 -5.46 11.93 -16.40
CA GLY A 52 -4.00 11.78 -16.35
C GLY A 52 -3.47 11.34 -14.99
N LEU A 53 -2.21 10.90 -14.94
CA LEU A 53 -1.51 10.57 -13.70
C LEU A 53 -0.26 11.45 -13.56
N LEU A 54 -0.18 12.22 -12.49
CA LEU A 54 1.02 12.99 -12.16
C LEU A 54 1.93 12.18 -11.23
N ILE A 55 3.15 11.92 -11.67
CA ILE A 55 4.19 11.22 -10.91
C ILE A 55 5.26 12.23 -10.49
N ARG A 56 5.47 12.38 -9.18
CA ARG A 56 6.48 13.30 -8.63
C ARG A 56 7.18 12.71 -7.39
N PRO A 57 8.51 12.79 -7.29
CA PRO A 57 9.46 13.19 -8.34
C PRO A 57 9.55 12.10 -9.42
N CYS A 58 9.75 12.45 -10.70
CA CYS A 58 9.94 11.45 -11.76
C CYS A 58 10.64 12.05 -12.99
N ASN A 59 11.78 11.47 -13.37
CA ASN A 59 12.56 11.85 -14.55
C ASN A 59 12.74 10.69 -15.55
N ALA A 60 12.21 9.51 -15.24
CA ALA A 60 12.27 8.31 -16.08
C ALA A 60 11.00 7.50 -15.91
N VAL A 61 10.45 7.01 -17.01
CA VAL A 61 9.23 6.20 -17.03
C VAL A 61 9.53 4.89 -17.74
N HIS A 62 9.00 3.80 -17.20
CA HIS A 62 8.98 2.51 -17.90
C HIS A 62 7.53 2.10 -18.16
N THR A 63 7.32 1.39 -19.26
CA THR A 63 6.04 0.78 -19.62
C THR A 63 6.09 -0.75 -19.53
N MET A 64 7.06 -1.30 -18.79
CA MET A 64 7.14 -2.74 -18.49
C MET A 64 5.85 -3.23 -17.81
N GLY A 65 5.19 -4.23 -18.38
CA GLY A 65 3.93 -4.78 -17.86
C GLY A 65 2.65 -4.01 -18.24
N MET A 66 2.75 -2.94 -19.03
CA MET A 66 1.58 -2.20 -19.53
C MET A 66 0.91 -2.92 -20.70
N ARG A 67 -0.40 -2.71 -20.88
CA ARG A 67 -1.19 -3.31 -21.97
C ARG A 67 -1.50 -2.36 -23.13
N PHE A 68 -1.27 -1.06 -22.95
CA PHE A 68 -1.60 -0.02 -23.93
C PHE A 68 -0.52 1.09 -23.94
N PRO A 69 -0.35 1.81 -25.06
CA PRO A 69 0.58 2.94 -25.15
C PRO A 69 0.07 4.16 -24.39
N ILE A 70 0.99 5.05 -24.02
CA ILE A 70 0.70 6.26 -23.23
C ILE A 70 1.44 7.46 -23.78
N ASP A 71 0.93 8.67 -23.54
CA ASP A 71 1.72 9.88 -23.75
C ASP A 71 2.44 10.23 -22.45
N VAL A 72 3.73 10.54 -22.54
CA VAL A 72 4.56 10.92 -21.39
C VAL A 72 5.02 12.37 -21.56
N VAL A 73 4.64 13.23 -20.62
CA VAL A 73 5.00 14.66 -20.59
C VAL A 73 5.90 14.91 -19.39
N TYR A 74 7.18 15.16 -19.64
CA TYR A 74 8.15 15.53 -18.60
C TYR A 74 8.06 17.03 -18.34
N LEU A 75 8.06 17.40 -17.06
CA LEU A 75 7.94 18.76 -16.57
C LEU A 75 9.10 19.10 -15.60
N ASP A 76 9.52 20.35 -15.55
CA ASP A 76 10.51 20.85 -14.59
C ASP A 76 9.89 21.18 -13.20
N ARG A 77 10.61 21.90 -12.34
CA ARG A 77 10.14 22.32 -10.99
C ARG A 77 8.97 23.30 -11.05
N GLU A 78 8.96 24.14 -12.07
CA GLU A 78 8.03 25.25 -12.24
C GLU A 78 6.78 24.82 -13.02
N GLY A 79 6.81 23.63 -13.62
CA GLY A 79 5.73 23.03 -14.38
C GLY A 79 5.85 23.25 -15.89
N PHE A 80 7.01 23.67 -16.40
CA PHE A 80 7.23 23.78 -17.84
C PHE A 80 7.54 22.42 -18.46
N VAL A 81 6.96 22.18 -19.64
CA VAL A 81 7.18 20.96 -20.41
C VAL A 81 8.60 20.91 -20.97
N VAL A 82 9.42 20.00 -20.47
CA VAL A 82 10.81 19.81 -20.95
C VAL A 82 10.88 18.81 -22.10
N LYS A 83 10.02 17.80 -22.12
CA LYS A 83 9.97 16.75 -23.16
C LYS A 83 8.59 16.12 -23.24
N ILE A 84 8.16 15.78 -24.45
CA ILE A 84 6.96 14.97 -24.70
C ILE A 84 7.39 13.72 -25.46
N VAL A 85 6.93 12.56 -25.01
CA VAL A 85 7.07 11.29 -25.70
C VAL A 85 5.67 10.75 -25.98
N PRO A 86 5.13 11.01 -27.17
CA PRO A 86 3.81 10.53 -27.53
C PRO A 86 3.87 9.04 -27.84
N TRP A 87 2.77 8.32 -27.59
CA TRP A 87 2.63 6.89 -27.95
C TRP A 87 3.77 5.99 -27.43
N LEU A 88 4.21 6.18 -26.19
CA LEU A 88 5.18 5.28 -25.56
C LEU A 88 4.55 3.90 -25.39
N HIS A 89 4.91 2.98 -26.27
CA HIS A 89 4.39 1.62 -26.30
C HIS A 89 4.82 0.79 -25.08
N PRO A 90 4.09 -0.30 -24.75
CA PRO A 90 4.50 -1.28 -23.74
C PRO A 90 5.94 -1.79 -23.92
N TRP A 91 6.58 -2.14 -22.81
CA TRP A 91 7.96 -2.68 -22.79
C TRP A 91 9.00 -1.71 -23.35
N ARG A 92 8.85 -0.43 -23.00
CA ARG A 92 9.80 0.64 -23.34
C ARG A 92 10.22 1.37 -22.07
N MET A 93 11.31 2.10 -22.20
CA MET A 93 11.82 3.00 -21.19
C MET A 93 12.06 4.35 -21.84
N SER A 94 11.70 5.41 -21.13
CA SER A 94 11.91 6.80 -21.56
C SER A 94 12.51 7.62 -20.43
N PHE A 95 13.41 8.53 -20.80
CA PHE A 95 14.08 9.44 -19.91
C PHE A 95 13.76 10.89 -20.29
N GLY A 96 13.42 11.69 -19.30
CA GLY A 96 13.07 13.11 -19.45
C GLY A 96 14.27 14.05 -19.55
N GLY A 97 15.46 13.60 -19.13
CA GLY A 97 16.67 14.41 -19.06
C GLY A 97 16.90 15.02 -17.67
N ARG A 98 17.92 15.88 -17.57
CA ARG A 98 18.36 16.49 -16.29
C ARG A 98 17.33 17.46 -15.71
N ASP A 99 16.57 18.14 -16.57
CA ASP A 99 15.62 19.17 -16.15
C ASP A 99 14.24 18.58 -15.78
N ALA A 100 14.01 17.31 -16.08
CA ALA A 100 12.76 16.63 -15.74
C ALA A 100 12.69 16.32 -14.24
N GLN A 101 11.67 16.85 -13.56
CA GLN A 101 11.44 16.62 -12.13
C GLN A 101 10.10 15.98 -11.82
N CYS A 102 9.12 16.16 -12.71
CA CYS A 102 7.86 15.44 -12.64
C CYS A 102 7.46 14.93 -14.02
N THR A 103 6.65 13.88 -14.02
CA THR A 103 6.17 13.27 -15.25
C THR A 103 4.65 13.14 -15.19
N LEU A 104 3.99 13.61 -16.24
CA LEU A 104 2.57 13.47 -16.46
C LEU A 104 2.34 12.36 -17.49
N GLU A 105 1.66 11.29 -17.07
CA GLU A 105 1.19 10.21 -17.94
C GLU A 105 -0.23 10.50 -18.39
N LEU A 106 -0.47 10.44 -19.70
CA LEU A 106 -1.76 10.65 -20.33
C LEU A 106 -2.10 9.45 -21.22
N VAL A 107 -3.38 9.36 -21.61
CA VAL A 107 -3.80 8.47 -22.70
C VAL A 107 -3.00 8.80 -23.96
N ALA A 108 -2.63 7.78 -24.74
CA ALA A 108 -1.89 8.01 -25.98
C ALA A 108 -2.66 8.92 -26.96
N GLY A 109 -1.96 9.89 -27.55
CA GLY A 109 -2.53 10.92 -28.42
C GLY A 109 -3.17 12.12 -27.69
N GLU A 110 -3.28 12.06 -26.37
CA GLU A 110 -3.94 13.10 -25.57
C GLU A 110 -3.08 14.36 -25.45
N ALA A 111 -1.75 14.24 -25.41
CA ALA A 111 -0.87 15.41 -25.36
C ALA A 111 -1.06 16.29 -26.61
N ALA A 112 -1.22 15.67 -27.78
CA ALA A 112 -1.50 16.36 -29.02
C ALA A 112 -2.91 16.97 -29.03
N ARG A 113 -3.93 16.21 -28.59
CA ARG A 113 -5.33 16.69 -28.52
C ARG A 113 -5.47 17.92 -27.62
N LEU A 114 -4.75 17.93 -26.50
CA LEU A 114 -4.77 19.01 -25.52
C LEU A 114 -3.86 20.19 -25.92
N GLY A 115 -3.11 20.08 -27.02
CA GLY A 115 -2.19 21.12 -27.47
C GLY A 115 -1.00 21.32 -26.53
N ILE A 116 -0.59 20.28 -25.79
CA ILE A 116 0.60 20.32 -24.94
C ILE A 116 1.83 20.35 -25.84
N ALA A 117 2.71 21.32 -25.62
CA ALA A 117 3.93 21.49 -26.38
C ALA A 117 5.10 21.80 -25.45
N ARG A 118 6.32 21.50 -25.89
CA ARG A 118 7.55 21.83 -25.16
C ARG A 118 7.61 23.34 -24.84
N GLY A 119 8.07 23.68 -23.65
CA GLY A 119 8.12 25.06 -23.13
C GLY A 119 6.78 25.63 -22.67
N ARG A 120 5.67 24.87 -22.76
CA ARG A 120 4.37 25.29 -22.21
C ARG A 120 4.33 25.07 -20.70
N LEU A 121 3.66 25.96 -19.99
CA LEU A 121 3.39 25.81 -18.57
C LEU A 121 2.15 24.93 -18.35
N VAL A 122 2.30 23.89 -17.55
CA VAL A 122 1.20 23.09 -17.01
C VAL A 122 1.08 23.44 -15.52
N ARG A 123 -0.02 24.09 -15.11
CA ARG A 123 -0.22 24.44 -13.70
C ARG A 123 -0.55 23.19 -12.90
N LEU A 124 0.41 22.73 -12.11
CA LEU A 124 0.19 21.62 -11.19
C LEU A 124 -0.56 22.08 -9.92
N PRO A 125 -1.34 21.21 -9.25
CA PRO A 125 -1.87 21.50 -7.93
C PRO A 125 -0.73 21.85 -6.97
N SER A 126 -0.98 22.83 -6.10
CA SER A 126 0.01 23.32 -5.13
C SER A 126 0.59 22.16 -4.31
N ALA A 127 1.89 22.26 -3.98
CA ALA A 127 2.65 21.18 -3.32
C ALA A 127 2.01 20.69 -1.99
N GLU A 128 1.24 21.53 -1.31
CA GLU A 128 0.46 21.19 -0.11
C GLU A 128 -0.66 20.17 -0.36
N VAL A 129 -1.22 20.13 -1.56
CA VAL A 129 -2.30 19.20 -1.92
C VAL A 129 -1.70 17.84 -2.30
N ALA A 130 -0.53 17.82 -2.93
CA ALA A 130 0.19 16.59 -3.28
C ALA A 130 0.81 15.85 -2.08
N SER A 131 1.20 16.57 -1.01
CA SER A 131 1.69 15.96 0.24
C SER A 131 0.58 15.27 1.04
N ARG A 132 -0.64 15.82 1.00
CA ARG A 132 -1.85 15.20 1.57
C ARG A 132 -2.32 13.95 0.83
N ALA A 133 -1.92 13.77 -0.43
CA ALA A 133 -2.35 12.65 -1.28
C ALA A 133 -1.53 11.35 -1.11
N GLY A 134 -0.39 11.38 -0.39
CA GLY A 134 0.45 10.18 -0.23
C GLY A 134 1.34 10.10 1.01
N GLY A 135 1.37 11.14 1.86
CA GLY A 135 2.08 11.12 3.14
C GLY A 135 1.16 10.72 4.29
N TRP A 136 1.69 9.96 5.24
CA TRP A 136 0.98 9.72 6.50
C TRP A 136 0.96 11.03 7.28
N GLY A 137 -0.22 11.50 7.67
CA GLY A 137 -0.33 12.68 8.52
C GLY A 137 0.38 12.44 9.85
N ALA A 138 0.93 13.50 10.46
CA ALA A 138 1.63 13.40 11.74
C ALA A 138 0.78 12.69 12.81
N ALA A 139 -0.53 12.96 12.85
CA ALA A 139 -1.46 12.28 13.75
C ALA A 139 -1.54 10.76 13.52
N THR A 140 -1.55 10.30 12.26
CA THR A 140 -1.56 8.86 11.92
C THR A 140 -0.25 8.21 12.34
N VAL A 141 0.89 8.84 12.03
CA VAL A 141 2.21 8.33 12.43
C VAL A 141 2.30 8.22 13.95
N SER A 142 1.90 9.27 14.68
CA SER A 142 1.89 9.29 16.14
C SER A 142 0.95 8.25 16.74
N ALA A 143 -0.24 8.04 16.18
CA ALA A 143 -1.17 7.03 16.65
C ALA A 143 -0.59 5.61 16.50
N LEU A 144 -0.01 5.30 15.34
CA LEU A 144 0.58 3.98 15.08
C LEU A 144 1.84 3.72 15.91
N ALA A 145 2.69 4.72 16.09
CA ALA A 145 3.80 4.64 17.04
C ALA A 145 3.30 4.47 18.49
N GLY A 146 2.23 5.18 18.85
CA GLY A 146 1.58 5.10 20.15
C GLY A 146 1.08 3.70 20.49
N VAL A 147 0.56 2.94 19.52
CA VAL A 147 0.16 1.53 19.73
C VAL A 147 1.35 0.69 20.20
N GLY A 148 2.51 0.85 19.56
CA GLY A 148 3.71 0.11 19.97
C GLY A 148 4.22 0.50 21.35
N VAL A 149 4.28 1.81 21.64
CA VAL A 149 4.70 2.32 22.95
C VAL A 149 3.78 1.83 24.05
N ALA A 150 2.45 1.90 23.84
CA ALA A 150 1.47 1.43 24.80
C ALA A 150 1.60 -0.07 25.04
N ALA A 151 1.72 -0.88 23.99
CA ALA A 151 1.88 -2.32 24.14
C ALA A 151 3.15 -2.71 24.90
N GLY A 152 4.28 -2.06 24.62
CA GLY A 152 5.52 -2.26 25.37
C GLY A 152 5.40 -1.86 26.84
N ALA A 153 4.77 -0.71 27.12
CA ALA A 153 4.54 -0.24 28.49
C ALA A 153 3.61 -1.18 29.28
N ILE A 154 2.55 -1.69 28.65
CA ILE A 154 1.65 -2.68 29.27
C ILE A 154 2.42 -3.98 29.55
N GLY A 155 3.28 -4.43 28.62
CA GLY A 155 4.15 -5.58 28.81
C GLY A 155 5.06 -5.43 30.04
N LEU A 156 5.72 -4.27 30.18
CA LEU A 156 6.52 -3.96 31.37
C LEU A 156 5.68 -4.02 32.66
N GLY A 157 4.46 -3.50 32.63
CA GLY A 157 3.52 -3.57 33.75
C GLY A 157 3.08 -5.00 34.11
N TRP A 158 3.17 -5.93 33.16
CA TRP A 158 2.94 -7.38 33.35
C TRP A 158 4.22 -8.16 33.72
N GLY A 159 5.34 -7.46 33.95
CA GLY A 159 6.58 -8.06 34.41
C GLY A 159 7.43 -8.69 33.30
N THR A 160 7.19 -8.34 32.02
CA THR A 160 8.08 -8.79 30.93
C THR A 160 9.45 -8.11 31.02
N ARG A 161 10.51 -8.78 30.56
CA ARG A 161 11.85 -8.19 30.54
C ARG A 161 11.86 -6.99 29.59
N GLY A 162 12.72 -6.01 29.86
CA GLY A 162 12.78 -4.78 29.05
C GLY A 162 12.96 -5.03 27.54
N ILE A 163 13.79 -6.00 27.17
CA ILE A 163 14.00 -6.37 25.76
C ILE A 163 12.75 -7.02 25.13
N ASP A 164 12.03 -7.84 25.89
CA ASP A 164 10.80 -8.51 25.45
C ASP A 164 9.66 -7.50 25.30
N ALA A 165 9.58 -6.51 26.19
CA ALA A 165 8.64 -5.40 26.10
C ALA A 165 8.89 -4.51 24.86
N LEU A 166 10.16 -4.25 24.54
CA LEU A 166 10.52 -3.52 23.30
C LEU A 166 10.14 -4.33 22.06
N ALA A 167 10.41 -5.64 22.06
CA ALA A 167 10.04 -6.52 20.96
C ALA A 167 8.51 -6.60 20.78
N LEU A 168 7.76 -6.68 21.88
CA LEU A 168 6.30 -6.63 21.90
C LEU A 168 5.78 -5.31 21.32
N GLY A 169 6.33 -4.18 21.74
CA GLY A 169 5.98 -2.88 21.21
C GLY A 169 6.26 -2.75 19.71
N ALA A 170 7.42 -3.22 19.25
CA ALA A 170 7.77 -3.26 17.83
C ALA A 170 6.83 -4.17 17.02
N PHE A 171 6.47 -5.33 17.57
CA PHE A 171 5.52 -6.26 16.96
C PHE A 171 4.14 -5.61 16.76
N PHE A 172 3.59 -4.98 17.80
CA PHE A 172 2.29 -4.32 17.71
C PHE A 172 2.29 -3.07 16.83
N ALA A 173 3.37 -2.29 16.84
CA ALA A 173 3.54 -1.20 15.89
C ALA A 173 3.53 -1.72 14.44
N ALA A 174 4.24 -2.82 14.16
CA ALA A 174 4.28 -3.43 12.84
C ALA A 174 2.91 -3.94 12.39
N LEU A 175 2.12 -4.53 13.30
CA LEU A 175 0.74 -4.96 13.00
C LEU A 175 -0.18 -3.77 12.72
N ALA A 176 -0.08 -2.69 13.48
CA ALA A 176 -0.89 -1.49 13.29
C ALA A 176 -0.55 -0.81 11.95
N VAL A 177 0.74 -0.64 11.65
CA VAL A 177 1.25 -0.13 10.37
C VAL A 177 0.78 -1.01 9.21
N SER A 178 0.88 -2.34 9.33
CA SER A 178 0.41 -3.26 8.29
C SER A 178 -1.09 -3.16 8.07
N SER A 179 -1.88 -3.07 9.13
CA SER A 179 -3.34 -2.96 9.06
C SER A 179 -3.77 -1.67 8.37
N GLU A 180 -3.11 -0.54 8.68
CA GLU A 180 -3.40 0.74 8.04
C GLU A 180 -3.07 0.72 6.54
N ILE A 181 -1.93 0.12 6.17
CA ILE A 181 -1.55 -0.03 4.75
C ILE A 181 -2.51 -0.97 4.04
N ASP A 182 -2.95 -2.05 4.69
CA ASP A 182 -3.89 -2.98 4.09
C ASP A 182 -5.27 -2.34 3.85
N LEU A 183 -5.76 -1.57 4.81
CA LEU A 183 -7.03 -0.85 4.68
C LEU A 183 -6.98 0.21 3.56
N ARG A 184 -5.85 0.91 3.41
CA ARG A 184 -5.68 1.97 2.40
C ARG A 184 -5.33 1.45 1.02
N GLU A 185 -4.46 0.46 0.94
CA GLU A 185 -3.77 0.04 -0.29
C GLU A 185 -4.01 -1.43 -0.65
N ARG A 186 -4.68 -2.21 0.22
CA ARG A 186 -4.93 -3.66 0.05
C ARG A 186 -3.66 -4.46 -0.21
N ARG A 187 -2.59 -4.07 0.48
CA ARG A 187 -1.26 -4.65 0.35
C ARG A 187 -0.57 -4.64 1.71
N ILE A 188 0.15 -5.73 1.99
CA ILE A 188 1.04 -5.81 3.14
C ILE A 188 2.48 -5.56 2.68
N PRO A 189 3.22 -4.63 3.30
CA PRO A 189 4.57 -4.27 2.86
C PRO A 189 5.60 -5.34 3.21
N ASN A 190 6.28 -5.88 2.18
CA ASN A 190 7.40 -6.81 2.35
C ASN A 190 8.54 -6.23 3.22
N ALA A 191 8.75 -4.91 3.15
CA ALA A 191 9.76 -4.20 3.92
C ALA A 191 9.49 -4.22 5.44
N LEU A 192 8.28 -4.56 5.86
CA LEU A 192 7.95 -4.73 7.26
C LEU A 192 7.91 -6.21 7.66
N THR A 193 7.27 -7.05 6.84
CA THR A 193 7.05 -8.47 7.17
C THR A 193 8.33 -9.30 7.17
N TYR A 194 9.20 -9.17 6.16
CA TYR A 194 10.41 -10.00 6.13
C TYR A 194 11.43 -9.61 7.20
N PRO A 195 11.77 -8.32 7.41
CA PRO A 195 12.63 -7.96 8.54
C PRO A 195 12.01 -8.32 9.89
N GLY A 196 10.68 -8.21 10.02
CA GLY A 196 9.96 -8.65 11.21
C GLY A 196 10.10 -10.15 11.48
N ILE A 197 9.99 -11.00 10.45
CA ILE A 197 10.21 -12.44 10.57
C ILE A 197 11.64 -12.74 11.04
N VAL A 198 12.64 -12.10 10.43
CA VAL A 198 14.04 -12.31 10.81
C VAL A 198 14.30 -11.86 12.25
N ALA A 199 13.76 -10.71 12.66
CA ALA A 199 13.87 -10.21 14.01
C ALA A 199 13.19 -11.14 15.03
N ALA A 200 11.99 -11.64 14.73
CA ALA A 200 11.27 -12.59 15.59
C ALA A 200 12.05 -13.90 15.78
N LEU A 201 12.53 -14.50 14.69
CA LEU A 201 13.34 -15.71 14.74
C LEU A 201 14.66 -15.50 15.48
N GLY A 202 15.34 -14.38 15.24
CA GLY A 202 16.61 -14.04 15.88
C GLY A 202 16.47 -13.84 17.39
N LEU A 203 15.42 -13.12 17.81
CA LEU A 203 15.12 -12.94 19.23
C LEU A 203 14.75 -14.27 19.89
N ALA A 204 13.86 -15.05 19.29
CA ALA A 204 13.46 -16.36 19.80
C ALA A 204 14.64 -17.33 19.90
N ALA A 205 15.56 -17.31 18.91
CA ALA A 205 16.78 -18.10 18.98
C ALA A 205 17.68 -17.68 20.16
N ALA A 206 17.80 -16.38 20.42
CA ALA A 206 18.58 -15.84 21.53
C ALA A 206 17.98 -16.13 22.91
N THR A 207 16.65 -16.29 23.00
CA THR A 207 15.93 -16.60 24.24
C THR A 207 15.69 -18.10 24.47
N GLY A 208 16.10 -18.96 23.53
CA GLY A 208 15.94 -20.42 23.61
C GLY A 208 14.63 -20.97 23.05
N ALA A 209 13.80 -20.12 22.44
CA ALA A 209 12.50 -20.46 21.87
C ALA A 209 12.49 -20.55 20.32
N GLY A 210 13.67 -20.62 19.69
CA GLY A 210 13.80 -20.65 18.23
C GLY A 210 12.98 -21.74 17.55
N VAL A 211 12.81 -22.91 18.18
CA VAL A 211 11.95 -23.99 17.67
C VAL A 211 10.48 -23.61 17.70
N GLU A 212 9.99 -22.99 18.77
CA GLU A 212 8.59 -22.54 18.89
C GLU A 212 8.28 -21.45 17.86
N SER A 213 9.22 -20.52 17.65
CA SER A 213 9.13 -19.48 16.62
C SER A 213 9.15 -20.06 15.20
N LEU A 214 10.10 -20.96 14.88
CA LEU A 214 10.20 -21.58 13.56
C LEU A 214 8.97 -22.43 13.23
N THR A 215 8.52 -23.25 14.19
CA THR A 215 7.31 -24.05 14.01
C THR A 215 6.07 -23.17 13.88
N GLY A 216 6.01 -22.03 14.57
CA GLY A 216 4.94 -21.05 14.42
C GLY A 216 4.92 -20.40 13.04
N LEU A 217 6.08 -19.99 12.53
CA LEU A 217 6.25 -19.50 11.17
C LEU A 217 5.75 -20.52 10.14
N LEU A 218 6.21 -21.76 10.25
CA LEU A 218 5.88 -22.83 9.30
C LEU A 218 4.40 -23.22 9.39
N ALA A 219 3.85 -23.38 10.60
CA ALA A 219 2.45 -23.74 10.78
C ALA A 219 1.52 -22.65 10.23
N SER A 220 1.79 -21.40 10.59
CA SER A 220 0.98 -20.24 10.21
C SER A 220 1.11 -19.90 8.73
N GLY A 221 2.35 -19.73 8.24
CA GLY A 221 2.64 -19.44 6.85
C GLY A 221 2.26 -20.59 5.92
N GLY A 222 2.49 -21.84 6.35
CA GLY A 222 2.12 -23.04 5.59
C GLY A 222 0.60 -23.18 5.47
N LEU A 223 -0.14 -23.04 6.58
CA LEU A 223 -1.60 -23.11 6.56
C LEU A 223 -2.21 -22.01 5.68
N MET A 224 -1.73 -20.76 5.79
CA MET A 224 -2.21 -19.68 4.93
C MET A 224 -1.80 -19.86 3.46
N SER A 225 -0.63 -20.42 3.18
CA SER A 225 -0.22 -20.79 1.82
C SER A 225 -1.13 -21.87 1.24
N LEU A 226 -1.54 -22.85 2.06
CA LEU A 226 -2.51 -23.88 1.65
C LEU A 226 -3.88 -23.27 1.35
N CYS A 227 -4.37 -22.36 2.21
CA CYS A 227 -5.60 -21.62 1.94
C CYS A 227 -5.50 -20.78 0.65
N TRP A 228 -4.35 -20.18 0.39
CA TRP A 228 -4.08 -19.44 -0.85
C TRP A 228 -4.13 -20.33 -2.09
N LEU A 229 -3.53 -21.51 -2.03
CA LEU A 229 -3.55 -22.52 -3.10
C LEU A 229 -4.97 -23.03 -3.38
N ILE A 230 -5.68 -23.49 -2.34
CA ILE A 230 -7.05 -24.01 -2.44
C ILE A 230 -8.01 -22.92 -2.93
N GLY A 231 -7.85 -21.71 -2.40
CA GLY A 231 -8.64 -20.54 -2.77
C GLY A 231 -8.32 -19.98 -4.16
N ARG A 232 -7.42 -20.59 -4.93
CA ARG A 232 -6.97 -20.14 -6.26
C ARG A 232 -6.59 -18.66 -6.30
N GLY A 233 -5.89 -18.20 -5.27
CA GLY A 233 -5.41 -16.81 -5.19
C GLY A 233 -6.45 -15.77 -4.75
N ARG A 234 -7.61 -16.19 -4.21
CA ARG A 234 -8.57 -15.28 -3.57
C ARG A 234 -8.05 -14.66 -2.28
N LEU A 235 -7.15 -15.35 -1.58
CA LEU A 235 -6.41 -14.83 -0.42
C LEU A 235 -5.21 -14.00 -0.91
N GLY A 236 -4.86 -12.91 -0.22
CA GLY A 236 -3.69 -12.12 -0.58
C GLY A 236 -2.39 -12.83 -0.19
N LEU A 237 -1.38 -12.82 -1.06
CA LEU A 237 -0.01 -13.25 -0.65
C LEU A 237 0.57 -12.36 0.45
N GLY A 238 0.04 -11.14 0.63
CA GLY A 238 0.35 -10.28 1.77
C GLY A 238 -0.10 -10.90 3.10
N ASP A 239 -1.31 -11.46 3.14
CA ASP A 239 -1.89 -12.09 4.32
C ASP A 239 -1.08 -13.31 4.75
N VAL A 240 -0.63 -14.12 3.80
CA VAL A 240 0.24 -15.27 4.05
C VAL A 240 1.55 -14.86 4.73
N LYS A 241 2.18 -13.77 4.26
CA LYS A 241 3.43 -13.26 4.83
C LYS A 241 3.22 -12.65 6.21
N LEU A 242 2.12 -11.93 6.40
CA LEU A 242 1.76 -11.37 7.70
C LEU A 242 1.49 -12.50 8.71
N ALA A 243 0.77 -13.54 8.30
CA ALA A 243 0.55 -14.73 9.12
C ALA A 243 1.85 -15.45 9.47
N ALA A 244 2.79 -15.60 8.52
CA ALA A 244 4.11 -16.16 8.79
C ALA A 244 4.88 -15.31 9.83
N PHE A 245 4.81 -13.99 9.73
CA PHE A 245 5.39 -13.08 10.73
C PHE A 245 4.75 -13.24 12.11
N ILE A 246 3.40 -13.25 12.19
CA ILE A 246 2.67 -13.45 13.45
C ILE A 246 3.03 -14.81 14.06
N GLY A 247 3.10 -15.86 13.25
CA GLY A 247 3.49 -17.20 13.69
C GLY A 247 4.92 -17.24 14.22
N ALA A 248 5.86 -16.56 13.55
CA ALA A 248 7.23 -16.44 14.03
C ALA A 248 7.30 -15.69 15.38
N ALA A 249 6.51 -14.63 15.55
CA ALA A 249 6.55 -13.80 16.75
C ALA A 249 5.82 -14.44 17.95
N LEU A 250 4.68 -15.10 17.75
CA LEU A 250 3.85 -15.65 18.83
C LEU A 250 4.04 -17.16 19.06
N GLY A 251 4.68 -17.85 18.11
CA GLY A 251 4.93 -19.28 18.19
C GLY A 251 3.75 -20.17 17.75
N ALA A 252 4.04 -21.46 17.56
CA ALA A 252 3.07 -22.44 17.04
C ALA A 252 1.80 -22.58 17.89
N ARG A 253 1.94 -22.47 19.22
CA ARG A 253 0.82 -22.61 20.16
C ARG A 253 -0.23 -21.49 20.01
N ALA A 254 0.17 -20.31 19.54
CA ALA A 254 -0.76 -19.20 19.33
C ALA A 254 -1.54 -19.32 18.01
N VAL A 255 -1.04 -20.12 17.05
CA VAL A 255 -1.58 -20.21 15.68
C VAL A 255 -3.07 -20.53 15.63
N PRO A 256 -3.57 -21.57 16.34
CA PRO A 256 -4.99 -21.90 16.28
C PRO A 256 -5.88 -20.77 16.81
N THR A 257 -5.50 -20.19 17.95
CA THR A 257 -6.28 -19.17 18.65
C THR A 257 -6.37 -17.89 17.83
N TYR A 258 -5.24 -17.40 17.33
CA TYR A 258 -5.22 -16.13 16.60
C TYR A 258 -5.93 -16.27 15.24
N LEU A 259 -5.76 -17.39 14.52
CA LEU A 259 -6.45 -17.63 13.24
C LEU A 259 -7.95 -17.82 13.41
N LEU A 260 -8.39 -18.44 14.51
CA LEU A 260 -9.81 -18.57 14.80
C LEU A 260 -10.44 -17.20 15.05
N ILE A 261 -9.80 -16.35 15.85
CA ILE A 261 -10.28 -14.99 16.12
C ILE A 261 -10.24 -14.15 14.83
N ALA A 262 -9.17 -14.25 14.04
CA ALA A 262 -9.04 -13.53 12.78
C ALA A 262 -10.11 -13.94 11.76
N SER A 263 -10.31 -15.25 11.57
CA SER A 263 -11.31 -15.74 10.61
C SER A 263 -12.74 -15.47 11.08
N GLY A 264 -13.03 -15.62 12.38
CA GLY A 264 -14.35 -15.30 12.96
C GLY A 264 -14.68 -13.82 12.86
N SER A 265 -13.78 -12.93 13.28
CA SER A 265 -14.00 -11.47 13.20
C SER A 265 -14.07 -10.98 11.74
N GLY A 266 -13.20 -11.49 10.86
CA GLY A 266 -13.25 -11.19 9.43
C GLY A 266 -14.53 -11.68 8.76
N ALA A 267 -15.04 -12.86 9.13
CA ALA A 267 -16.32 -13.38 8.63
C ALA A 267 -17.51 -12.54 9.10
N LEU A 268 -17.52 -12.11 10.37
CA LEU A 268 -18.56 -11.21 10.90
C LEU A 268 -18.55 -9.85 10.19
N ALA A 269 -17.36 -9.29 9.95
CA ALA A 269 -17.23 -8.04 9.21
C ALA A 269 -17.66 -8.19 7.75
N ALA A 270 -17.29 -9.31 7.10
CA ALA A 270 -17.75 -9.63 5.76
C ALA A 270 -19.28 -9.76 5.70
N LEU A 271 -19.89 -10.41 6.69
CA LEU A 271 -21.33 -10.50 6.80
C LEU A 271 -21.97 -9.11 6.95
N GLY A 272 -21.46 -8.27 7.85
CA GLY A 272 -21.94 -6.90 8.02
C GLY A 272 -21.86 -6.08 6.73
N VAL A 273 -20.75 -6.17 6.01
CA VAL A 273 -20.57 -5.53 4.70
C VAL A 273 -21.59 -6.08 3.68
N LEU A 274 -21.81 -7.39 3.64
CA LEU A 274 -22.78 -8.01 2.72
C LEU A 274 -24.24 -7.64 3.03
N LEU A 275 -24.57 -7.39 4.30
CA LEU A 275 -25.90 -6.97 4.73
C LEU A 275 -26.17 -5.49 4.38
N VAL A 276 -25.14 -4.64 4.44
CA VAL A 276 -25.27 -3.19 4.20
C VAL A 276 -25.05 -2.83 2.73
N GLN A 277 -24.10 -3.47 2.06
CA GLN A 277 -23.68 -3.10 0.71
C GLN A 277 -24.37 -3.95 -0.36
N ARG A 278 -24.89 -3.29 -1.39
CA ARG A 278 -25.45 -3.95 -2.58
C ARG A 278 -24.39 -4.57 -3.50
N ASP A 279 -23.15 -4.09 -3.42
CA ASP A 279 -22.05 -4.62 -4.23
C ASP A 279 -21.36 -5.80 -3.54
N ARG A 280 -21.68 -7.01 -4.00
CA ARG A 280 -21.13 -8.27 -3.47
C ARG A 280 -19.70 -8.57 -3.94
N ARG A 281 -19.07 -7.69 -4.73
CA ARG A 281 -17.71 -7.89 -5.27
C ARG A 281 -16.61 -7.17 -4.47
N ALA A 282 -16.97 -6.44 -3.42
CA ALA A 282 -15.98 -5.77 -2.57
C ALA A 282 -15.10 -6.80 -1.84
N THR A 283 -13.80 -6.81 -2.15
CA THR A 283 -12.80 -7.61 -1.44
C THR A 283 -12.41 -6.91 -0.14
N LEU A 284 -12.58 -7.61 1.00
CA LEU A 284 -12.17 -7.13 2.32
C LEU A 284 -10.66 -7.31 2.52
N ALA A 285 -10.03 -6.30 3.11
CA ALA A 285 -8.67 -6.36 3.62
C ALA A 285 -8.63 -7.32 4.83
N PHE A 286 -7.82 -8.39 4.76
CA PHE A 286 -7.79 -9.42 5.81
C PHE A 286 -6.74 -9.15 6.89
N GLY A 287 -5.73 -8.34 6.58
CA GLY A 287 -4.64 -7.97 7.50
C GLY A 287 -5.09 -7.42 8.86
N PRO A 288 -6.10 -6.53 8.94
CA PRO A 288 -6.61 -6.03 10.22
C PRO A 288 -7.17 -7.12 11.12
N TRP A 289 -7.79 -8.16 10.55
CA TRP A 289 -8.35 -9.27 11.31
C TRP A 289 -7.26 -10.22 11.80
N LEU A 290 -6.21 -10.43 11.00
CA LEU A 290 -4.99 -11.13 11.45
C LEU A 290 -4.32 -10.39 12.62
N ALA A 291 -4.21 -9.06 12.52
CA ALA A 291 -3.66 -8.23 13.59
C ALA A 291 -4.50 -8.29 14.87
N LEU A 292 -5.84 -8.25 14.74
CA LEU A 292 -6.75 -8.40 15.87
C LEU A 292 -6.61 -9.78 16.54
N GLY A 293 -6.58 -10.84 15.75
CA GLY A 293 -6.35 -12.20 16.25
C GLY A 293 -5.02 -12.32 16.98
N ALA A 294 -3.94 -11.78 16.40
CA ALA A 294 -2.61 -11.78 17.01
C ALA A 294 -2.59 -11.03 18.35
N ALA A 295 -3.26 -9.87 18.42
CA ALA A 295 -3.37 -9.10 19.66
C ALA A 295 -4.10 -9.87 20.76
N ALA A 296 -5.23 -10.49 20.43
CA ALA A 296 -5.98 -11.29 21.38
C ALA A 296 -5.18 -12.52 21.84
N ALA A 297 -4.49 -13.21 20.93
CA ALA A 297 -3.66 -14.37 21.27
C ALA A 297 -2.46 -13.98 22.15
N ALA A 298 -1.82 -12.85 21.89
CA ALA A 298 -0.74 -12.32 22.73
C ALA A 298 -1.24 -11.98 24.14
N LEU A 299 -2.41 -11.33 24.26
CA LEU A 299 -3.02 -11.00 25.56
C LEU A 299 -3.34 -12.25 26.37
N LEU A 300 -3.95 -13.27 25.76
CA LEU A 300 -4.27 -14.55 26.40
C LEU A 300 -3.02 -15.31 26.89
N ARG A 301 -1.84 -14.99 26.34
CA ARG A 301 -0.55 -15.59 26.70
C ARG A 301 0.27 -14.74 27.68
N GLY A 302 -0.33 -13.72 28.31
CA GLY A 302 0.44 -12.88 29.22
C GLY A 302 1.37 -11.89 28.50
N LEU A 303 1.05 -11.49 27.25
CA LEU A 303 1.87 -10.58 26.44
C LEU A 303 3.32 -11.07 26.21
N SER A 304 3.47 -12.38 26.04
CA SER A 304 4.74 -13.03 25.73
C SER A 304 4.85 -13.32 24.23
N LEU A 305 6.02 -12.99 23.66
CA LEU A 305 6.46 -13.49 22.37
C LEU A 305 7.09 -14.88 22.54
N ALA A 306 7.25 -15.62 21.44
CA ALA A 306 7.91 -16.92 21.43
C ALA A 306 9.35 -16.81 21.93
#